data_AF-A0AAU2H9M9-F1
#
_entry.id   AF-A0AAU2H9M9-F1
#
_cell.length_a   1.000
_cell.length_b   1.000
_cell.length_c   1.000
_cell.angle_alpha   90.00
_cell.angle_beta   90.00
_cell.angle_gamma   90.00
#
_symmetry.space_group_name_H-M   'P 1'
#
loop_
_entity.id
_entity.type
_entity.pdbx_description
1 polymer ?
#
loop_
_entity_poly.entity_id
_entity_poly.type
_entity_poly.pdbx_seq_one_letter_code
_entity_poly.pdbx_strand_id
1 'polypeptide(L)'
;MELFEQGRADSEVARMVGIHPDGVRRWKRLWERGGALALRRRLVTGRSPKLDEAQVEVVRAVLEQSAQAHGFEADLWTLERVGMVVDRVAGVRLARASVRRLLTGRLGWSLQRPRRQAVERNGVELARWVAQEWPRIKKGR
;
A
#
# COMPACT_ATOMS: atom_id res chain seq x y z
N MET A 1 -2.00 -36.96 -11.76
CA MET A 1 -2.68 -36.44 -12.97
C MET A 1 -2.96 -37.51 -14.00
N GLU A 2 -2.21 -38.61 -13.95
CA GLU A 2 -2.48 -39.86 -14.67
C GLU A 2 -3.93 -40.38 -14.58
N LEU A 3 -4.66 -40.13 -13.48
CA LEU A 3 -5.99 -40.70 -13.26
C LEU A 3 -7.06 -40.30 -14.28
N PHE A 4 -6.99 -39.10 -14.87
CA PHE A 4 -7.92 -38.68 -15.94
C PHE A 4 -7.47 -39.17 -17.33
N GLU A 5 -6.17 -39.37 -17.54
CA GLU A 5 -5.61 -39.89 -18.79
C GLU A 5 -5.86 -41.40 -18.95
N GLN A 6 -6.01 -42.11 -17.82
CA GLN A 6 -6.29 -43.55 -17.78
C GLN A 6 -7.74 -43.94 -18.12
N GLY A 7 -8.61 -43.00 -18.52
CA GLY A 7 -10.00 -43.28 -18.92
C GLY A 7 -10.91 -43.80 -17.80
N ARG A 8 -10.50 -43.69 -16.53
CA ARG A 8 -11.26 -44.18 -15.37
C ARG A 8 -12.57 -43.41 -15.17
N ALA A 9 -13.57 -44.10 -14.61
CA ALA A 9 -14.83 -43.48 -14.25
C ALA A 9 -14.66 -42.49 -13.08
N ASP A 10 -15.39 -41.37 -13.10
CA ASP A 10 -15.26 -40.31 -12.10
C ASP A 10 -15.56 -40.80 -10.66
N SER A 11 -16.43 -41.80 -10.50
CA SER A 11 -16.73 -42.45 -9.22
C SER A 11 -15.57 -43.26 -8.67
N GLU A 12 -14.80 -43.89 -9.55
CA GLU A 12 -13.60 -44.64 -9.18
C GLU A 12 -12.49 -43.69 -8.73
N VAL A 13 -12.27 -42.62 -9.49
CA VAL A 13 -11.34 -41.55 -9.14
C VAL A 13 -11.75 -40.90 -7.81
N ALA A 14 -13.05 -40.67 -7.58
CA ALA A 14 -13.56 -40.10 -6.34
C ALA A 14 -13.21 -40.95 -5.11
N ARG A 15 -13.38 -42.27 -5.22
CA ARG A 15 -13.02 -43.24 -4.18
C ARG A 15 -11.51 -43.29 -3.93
N MET A 16 -10.70 -43.21 -4.99
CA MET A 16 -9.23 -43.23 -4.87
C MET A 16 -8.67 -41.97 -4.18
N VAL A 17 -9.27 -40.81 -4.44
CA VAL A 17 -8.79 -39.51 -3.92
C VAL A 17 -9.55 -39.08 -2.65
N GLY A 18 -10.59 -39.83 -2.25
CA GLY A 18 -11.35 -39.59 -1.02
C GLY A 18 -12.22 -38.33 -1.06
N ILE A 19 -12.71 -37.93 -2.25
CA ILE A 19 -13.58 -36.75 -2.41
C ILE A 19 -14.91 -37.13 -3.06
N HIS A 20 -15.91 -36.24 -2.95
CA HIS A 20 -17.20 -36.47 -3.61
C HIS A 20 -17.07 -36.50 -5.14
N PRO A 21 -17.81 -37.37 -5.87
CA PRO A 21 -17.77 -37.46 -7.33
C PRO A 21 -17.99 -36.13 -8.07
N ASP A 22 -18.77 -35.21 -7.51
CA ASP A 22 -18.96 -33.87 -8.10
C ASP A 22 -17.69 -33.01 -8.10
N GLY A 23 -16.83 -33.18 -7.10
CA GLY A 23 -15.51 -32.55 -7.04
C GLY A 23 -14.62 -33.06 -8.17
N VAL A 24 -14.63 -34.36 -8.41
CA VAL A 24 -13.92 -35.01 -9.53
C VAL A 24 -14.44 -34.49 -10.87
N ARG A 25 -15.76 -34.45 -11.08
CA ARG A 25 -16.38 -33.90 -12.30
C ARG A 25 -16.00 -32.45 -12.55
N ARG A 26 -15.87 -31.64 -11.49
CA ARG A 26 -15.42 -30.25 -11.60
C ARG A 26 -13.96 -30.16 -12.01
N TRP A 27 -13.09 -30.97 -11.42
CA TRP A 27 -11.66 -31.03 -11.78
C TRP A 27 -11.44 -31.58 -13.19
N LYS A 28 -12.19 -32.61 -13.59
CA LYS A 28 -12.15 -33.16 -14.95
C LYS A 28 -12.50 -32.11 -16.00
N ARG A 29 -13.58 -31.34 -15.80
CA ARG A 29 -13.95 -30.22 -16.69
C ARG A 29 -12.90 -29.12 -16.76
N LEU A 30 -12.18 -28.85 -15.66
CA LEU A 30 -11.06 -27.90 -15.65
C LEU A 30 -9.87 -28.45 -16.43
N TRP A 31 -9.56 -29.74 -16.24
CA TRP A 31 -8.48 -30.44 -16.94
C TRP A 31 -8.75 -30.55 -18.44
N GLU A 32 -9.97 -30.88 -18.89
CA GLU A 32 -10.33 -30.93 -20.31
C GLU A 32 -10.13 -29.58 -21.03
N ARG A 33 -10.20 -28.45 -20.29
CA ARG A 33 -10.06 -27.10 -20.86
C ARG A 33 -8.62 -26.60 -20.95
N GLY A 34 -7.68 -27.16 -20.20
CA GLY A 34 -6.32 -26.61 -20.14
C GLY A 34 -5.29 -27.54 -19.49
N GLY A 35 -5.58 -28.83 -19.51
CA GLY A 35 -4.77 -29.90 -18.98
C GLY A 35 -4.36 -29.69 -17.52
N ALA A 36 -3.15 -30.14 -17.24
CA ALA A 36 -2.49 -30.02 -15.95
C ALA A 36 -2.45 -28.60 -15.38
N LEU A 37 -2.21 -27.61 -16.25
CA LEU A 37 -2.04 -26.22 -15.86
C LEU A 37 -3.35 -25.61 -15.35
N ALA A 38 -4.49 -26.04 -15.88
CA ALA A 38 -5.80 -25.58 -15.43
C ALA A 38 -6.19 -26.11 -14.03
N LEU A 39 -5.59 -27.23 -13.59
CA LEU A 39 -5.74 -27.74 -12.23
C LEU A 39 -4.80 -27.07 -11.22
N ARG A 40 -3.74 -26.38 -11.68
CA ARG A 40 -2.88 -25.63 -10.77
C ARG A 40 -3.71 -24.52 -10.13
N ARG A 41 -3.64 -24.44 -8.80
CA ARG A 41 -4.22 -23.33 -8.03
C ARG A 41 -3.62 -22.03 -8.56
N ARG A 42 -4.39 -21.28 -9.35
CA ARG A 42 -4.08 -19.87 -9.60
C ARG A 42 -4.12 -19.16 -8.26
N LEU A 43 -3.03 -18.49 -7.90
CA LEU A 43 -3.06 -17.53 -6.80
C LEU A 43 -4.17 -16.54 -7.15
N VAL A 44 -5.21 -16.50 -6.33
CA VAL A 44 -6.24 -15.47 -6.45
C VAL A 44 -5.52 -14.17 -6.14
N THR A 45 -5.18 -13.40 -7.17
CA THR A 45 -4.70 -12.04 -6.98
C THR A 45 -5.86 -11.28 -6.38
N GLY A 46 -5.67 -10.75 -5.18
CA GLY A 46 -6.69 -9.95 -4.51
C GLY A 46 -7.10 -8.73 -5.34
N ARG A 47 -8.00 -7.90 -4.79
CA ARG A 47 -8.38 -6.62 -5.42
C ARG A 47 -7.12 -5.83 -5.83
N SER A 48 -7.10 -5.36 -7.08
CA SER A 48 -5.99 -4.56 -7.61
C SER A 48 -5.63 -3.43 -6.64
N PRO A 49 -4.33 -3.20 -6.37
CA PRO A 49 -3.89 -2.09 -5.54
C PRO A 49 -4.44 -0.75 -6.06
N LYS A 50 -4.70 0.20 -5.16
CA LYS A 50 -5.18 1.53 -5.54
C LYS A 50 -4.12 2.37 -6.27
N LEU A 51 -2.85 2.00 -6.16
CA LEU A 51 -1.73 2.63 -6.84
C LEU A 51 -1.06 1.57 -7.70
N ASP A 52 -0.87 1.87 -8.99
CA ASP A 52 -0.03 1.07 -9.87
C ASP A 52 1.46 1.32 -9.58
N GLU A 53 2.36 0.60 -10.28
CA GLU A 53 3.81 0.74 -10.06
C GLU A 53 4.33 2.14 -10.43
N ALA A 54 3.84 2.70 -11.54
CA ALA A 54 4.31 4.00 -12.02
C ALA A 54 3.96 5.11 -11.02
N GLN A 55 2.75 5.06 -10.47
CA GLN A 55 2.32 5.97 -9.42
C GLN A 55 3.13 5.80 -8.13
N VAL A 56 3.51 4.58 -7.78
CA VAL A 56 4.39 4.33 -6.61
C VAL A 56 5.75 4.97 -6.80
N GLU A 57 6.35 4.87 -7.99
CA GLU A 57 7.65 5.47 -8.27
C GLU A 57 7.60 7.00 -8.36
N VAL A 58 6.51 7.58 -8.89
CA VAL A 58 6.27 9.03 -8.80
C VAL A 58 6.21 9.49 -7.34
N VAL A 59 5.47 8.75 -6.49
CA VAL A 59 5.40 9.05 -5.06
C VAL A 59 6.78 8.90 -4.40
N ARG A 60 7.57 7.88 -4.75
CA ARG A 60 8.94 7.71 -4.24
C ARG A 60 9.80 8.93 -4.53
N ALA A 61 9.89 9.34 -5.80
CA ALA A 61 10.73 10.45 -6.22
C ALA A 61 10.35 11.78 -5.54
N VAL A 62 9.08 11.96 -5.21
CA VAL A 62 8.58 13.11 -4.45
C VAL A 62 8.96 13.03 -2.98
N LEU A 63 8.85 11.86 -2.37
CA LEU A 63 9.18 11.69 -0.95
C LEU A 63 10.69 11.64 -0.67
N GLU A 64 11.51 11.38 -1.68
CA GLU A 64 12.98 11.53 -1.62
C GLU A 64 13.42 13.00 -1.58
N GLN A 65 12.53 13.92 -1.99
CA GLN A 65 12.72 15.36 -1.80
C GLN A 65 12.35 15.77 -0.37
N SER A 66 12.79 16.95 0.03
CA SER A 66 12.41 17.51 1.33
C SER A 66 10.90 17.80 1.37
N ALA A 67 10.27 17.61 2.53
CA ALA A 67 8.87 17.99 2.69
C ALA A 67 8.66 19.50 2.47
N GLN A 68 9.69 20.31 2.71
CA GLN A 68 9.69 21.74 2.42
C GLN A 68 9.57 22.05 0.93
N ALA A 69 10.20 21.25 0.05
CA ALA A 69 10.05 21.40 -1.40
C ALA A 69 8.60 21.21 -1.87
N HIS A 70 7.77 20.56 -1.05
CA HIS A 70 6.35 20.32 -1.33
C HIS A 70 5.40 21.21 -0.51
N GLY A 71 5.93 22.28 0.10
CA GLY A 71 5.15 23.31 0.76
C GLY A 71 4.80 23.01 2.22
N PHE A 72 5.53 22.11 2.87
CA PHE A 72 5.38 21.87 4.31
C PHE A 72 6.41 22.66 5.13
N GLU A 73 5.95 23.27 6.22
CA GLU A 73 6.77 24.12 7.11
C GLU A 73 8.06 23.46 7.64
N ALA A 74 7.99 22.15 7.89
CA ALA A 74 9.11 21.38 8.44
C ALA A 74 9.47 20.26 7.48
N ASP A 75 10.78 19.98 7.36
CA ASP A 75 11.31 18.86 6.57
C ASP A 75 11.11 17.51 7.29
N LEU A 76 9.84 17.18 7.53
CA LEU A 76 9.42 15.98 8.22
C LEU A 76 8.22 15.37 7.50
N TRP A 77 8.39 14.14 7.02
CA TRP A 77 7.31 13.34 6.45
C TRP A 77 6.48 12.67 7.56
N THR A 78 5.27 13.19 7.77
CA THR A 78 4.24 12.50 8.57
C THR A 78 3.36 11.67 7.63
N LEU A 79 2.68 10.64 8.17
CA LEU A 79 1.74 9.82 7.37
C LEU A 79 0.62 10.66 6.73
N GLU A 80 0.24 11.76 7.35
CA GLU A 80 -0.75 12.68 6.82
C GLU A 80 -0.22 13.45 5.62
N ARG A 81 0.98 14.04 5.74
CA ARG A 81 1.65 14.76 4.64
C ARG A 81 1.93 13.85 3.44
N VAL A 82 2.36 12.61 3.71
CA VAL A 82 2.51 11.59 2.66
C VAL A 82 1.17 11.32 1.98
N GLY A 83 0.08 11.19 2.75
CA GLY A 83 -1.26 11.03 2.18
C GLY A 83 -1.69 12.19 1.28
N MET A 84 -1.40 13.43 1.67
CA MET A 84 -1.68 14.63 0.87
C MET A 84 -0.87 14.63 -0.43
N VAL A 85 0.40 14.27 -0.37
CA VAL A 85 1.26 14.15 -1.56
C VAL A 85 0.72 13.09 -2.51
N VAL A 86 0.38 11.90 -2.01
CA VAL A 86 -0.18 10.82 -2.83
C VAL A 86 -1.46 11.28 -3.53
N ASP A 87 -2.33 12.01 -2.83
CA ASP A 87 -3.55 12.56 -3.43
C ASP A 87 -3.22 13.58 -4.53
N ARG A 88 -2.27 14.49 -4.29
CA ARG A 88 -1.86 15.51 -5.26
C ARG A 88 -1.20 14.92 -6.51
N VAL A 89 -0.32 13.92 -6.38
CA VAL A 89 0.51 13.43 -7.49
C VAL A 89 -0.06 12.21 -8.20
N ALA A 90 -0.85 11.39 -7.49
CA ALA A 90 -1.47 10.19 -8.05
C ALA A 90 -3.00 10.28 -8.17
N GLY A 91 -3.64 11.32 -7.61
CA GLY A 91 -5.11 11.47 -7.61
C GLY A 91 -5.83 10.43 -6.75
N VAL A 92 -5.11 9.76 -5.83
CA VAL A 92 -5.64 8.65 -5.05
C VAL A 92 -5.62 8.99 -3.56
N ARG A 93 -6.81 9.14 -2.99
CA ARG A 93 -6.94 9.29 -1.54
C ARG A 93 -6.73 7.96 -0.81
N LEU A 94 -5.67 7.90 -0.01
CA LEU A 94 -5.36 6.75 0.84
C LEU A 94 -5.73 7.02 2.31
N ALA A 95 -6.31 6.01 2.95
CA ALA A 95 -6.42 5.99 4.41
C ALA A 95 -5.03 5.86 5.04
N ARG A 96 -4.86 6.37 6.27
CA ARG A 96 -3.58 6.35 7.01
C ARG A 96 -2.92 4.96 7.08
N ALA A 97 -3.71 3.90 7.29
CA ALA A 97 -3.21 2.53 7.31
C ALA A 97 -2.65 2.08 5.94
N SER A 98 -3.26 2.54 4.85
CA SER A 98 -2.80 2.26 3.49
C SER A 98 -1.55 3.06 3.14
N VAL A 99 -1.43 4.30 3.61
CA VAL A 99 -0.18 5.09 3.50
C VAL A 99 0.96 4.36 4.22
N ARG A 100 0.73 3.89 5.45
CA ARG A 100 1.74 3.09 6.17
C ARG A 100 2.16 1.85 5.37
N ARG A 101 1.19 1.11 4.81
CA ARG A 101 1.48 -0.09 3.98
C ARG A 101 2.25 0.25 2.71
N LEU A 102 1.97 1.39 2.07
CA LEU A 102 2.74 1.89 0.94
C LEU A 102 4.20 2.10 1.34
N LEU A 103 4.44 2.85 2.41
CA LEU A 103 5.80 3.15 2.89
C LEU A 103 6.57 1.86 3.27
N THR A 104 6.01 1.00 4.11
CA THR A 104 6.73 -0.17 4.63
C THR A 104 6.79 -1.33 3.64
N GLY A 105 5.71 -1.54 2.88
CA GLY A 105 5.55 -2.75 2.05
C GLY A 105 5.97 -2.56 0.60
N ARG A 106 5.79 -1.37 0.03
CA ARG A 106 6.12 -1.10 -1.39
C ARG A 106 7.41 -0.32 -1.56
N LEU A 107 7.61 0.71 -0.73
CA LEU A 107 8.81 1.54 -0.79
C LEU A 107 9.97 0.98 0.06
N GLY A 108 9.68 0.04 0.95
CA GLY A 108 10.68 -0.58 1.84
C GLY A 108 11.19 0.34 2.95
N TRP A 109 10.52 1.47 3.19
CA TRP A 109 10.95 2.45 4.19
C TRP A 109 10.42 2.10 5.57
N SER A 110 11.32 2.03 6.54
CA SER A 110 10.96 1.94 7.95
C SER A 110 10.69 3.35 8.49
N LEU A 111 9.57 3.52 9.19
CA LEU A 111 9.28 4.77 9.89
C LEU A 111 10.24 4.92 11.06
N GLN A 112 11.38 5.60 10.83
CA GLN A 112 12.27 5.99 11.91
C GLN A 112 11.59 7.10 12.70
N ARG A 113 11.26 6.82 13.97
CA ARG A 113 10.73 7.84 14.89
C ARG A 113 11.84 8.89 15.09
N PRO A 114 11.61 10.17 14.75
CA PRO A 114 12.52 11.22 15.17
C PRO A 114 12.61 11.18 16.70
N ARG A 115 13.81 11.04 17.26
CA ARG A 115 14.03 11.26 18.70
C ARG A 115 13.53 12.66 19.01
N ARG A 116 12.71 12.83 20.06
CA ARG A 116 12.18 14.13 20.50
C ARG A 116 13.35 15.12 20.65
N GLN A 117 13.51 16.00 19.67
CA GLN A 117 14.27 17.24 19.79
C GLN A 117 13.24 18.37 19.88
N ALA A 118 13.42 19.25 20.86
CA ALA A 118 12.57 20.42 21.05
C ALA A 118 12.61 21.30 19.79
N VAL A 119 11.43 21.66 19.29
CA VAL A 119 11.24 22.45 18.06
C VAL A 119 11.43 23.93 18.38
N GLU A 120 12.66 24.33 18.68
CA GLU A 120 13.04 25.74 18.68
C GLU A 120 14.09 25.97 17.60
N ARG A 121 13.65 26.50 16.44
CA ARG A 121 14.26 27.63 15.68
C ARG A 121 14.03 27.50 14.18
N ASN A 122 13.04 28.23 13.69
CA ASN A 122 13.26 29.08 12.52
C ASN A 122 13.55 30.49 13.05
N GLY A 123 14.82 30.79 13.33
CA GLY A 123 15.25 31.97 14.09
C GLY A 123 14.92 33.32 13.45
N VAL A 124 14.56 33.36 12.17
CA VAL A 124 14.36 34.60 11.41
C VAL A 124 12.89 35.03 11.38
N GLU A 125 11.95 34.09 11.27
CA GLU A 125 10.51 34.41 11.18
C GLU A 125 9.85 34.55 12.56
N LEU A 126 10.37 33.85 13.58
CA LEU A 126 9.95 34.03 14.97
C LEU A 126 10.28 35.44 15.50
N ALA A 127 11.43 36.01 15.11
CA ALA A 127 11.84 37.36 15.54
C ALA A 127 10.91 38.45 14.99
N ARG A 128 10.42 38.29 13.74
CA ARG A 128 9.54 39.25 13.09
C ARG A 128 8.13 39.24 13.71
N TRP A 129 7.61 38.05 14.02
CA TRP A 129 6.29 37.89 14.64
C TRP A 129 6.26 38.35 16.11
N VAL A 130 7.30 38.05 16.91
CA VAL A 130 7.42 38.51 18.30
C VAL A 130 7.56 40.04 18.39
N ALA A 131 8.26 40.68 17.45
CA ALA A 131 8.43 42.14 17.46
C ALA A 131 7.14 42.91 17.10
N GLN A 132 6.26 42.35 16.27
CA GLN A 132 5.12 43.08 15.70
C GLN A 132 3.77 42.72 16.34
N GLU A 133 3.55 41.46 16.73
CA GLU A 133 2.23 41.00 17.19
C GLU A 133 2.15 40.69 18.69
N TRP A 134 3.29 40.55 19.38
CA TRP A 134 3.32 40.34 20.83
C TRP A 134 2.87 41.54 21.69
N PRO A 135 3.14 42.82 21.33
CA PRO A 135 2.69 43.96 22.14
C PRO A 135 1.17 44.17 22.13
N ARG A 136 0.46 43.65 21.13
CA ARG A 136 -1.00 43.78 21.00
C ARG A 136 -1.77 42.82 21.90
N ILE A 137 -1.20 41.63 22.13
CA ILE A 137 -1.84 40.57 22.91
C ILE A 137 -1.64 40.78 24.41
N LYS A 138 -0.57 41.49 24.83
CA LYS A 138 -0.25 41.73 26.26
C LYS A 138 -1.04 42.90 26.90
N LYS A 139 -1.88 43.63 26.15
CA LYS A 139 -2.69 44.75 26.66
C LYS A 139 -4.18 44.40 26.59
N GLY A 140 -4.57 43.34 27.28
CA GLY A 140 -5.93 42.79 27.16
C GLY A 140 -6.36 41.91 28.34
N ARG A 141 -6.26 42.48 29.55
CA ARG A 141 -6.86 42.08 30.83
C ARG A 141 -6.30 40.86 31.55
#